data_AF-A0A1U7Q1C2-F1
#
_entry.id   AF-A0A1U7Q1C2-F1
#
_cell.length_a   1.000
_cell.length_b   1.000
_cell.length_c   1.000
_cell.angle_alpha   90.00
_cell.angle_beta   90.00
_cell.angle_gamma   90.00
#
_symmetry.space_group_name_H-M   'P 1'
#
loop_
_entity.id
_entity.type
_entity.pdbx_description
1 polymer ?
#
loop_
_entity_poly.entity_id
_entity_poly.type
_entity_poly.pdbx_seq_one_letter_code
_entity_poly.pdbx_strand_id
1 'polypeptide(L)'
;MLNTSEELKSILLTVKQLLKADDENQLFEILNSSDIGIEESGYDNWNGGIYFYTIFLKIGVANFVKIRNEIEKIESDLLERFEVATRHYESENISNVRIIPIAENKVEWDNIAGLNTKENLLKDIDFLNNTMISVSTGGQRIQEVDEEYKRKFSSVNKTLERLNIQNPNPFADLWAWYGKWSSEFKTYQERRTFIRELYSSLQQILAETEQPKLIAVTVDLRGWERIERSLIQINLKHKEASTEEQFQIVGLLCRETIITLAQAVYNPEKHPSLDETTISKTDAKRMLESYIAVELSGSSNEKLRKYAKSTLDLANELTHKRTATKRDSSLCSVATISLVNFIGTIEGRI
;
A
#
# COMPACT_ATOMS: atom_id res chain seq x y z
N MET A 1 5.05 -16.77 25.72
CA MET A 1 5.06 -15.37 26.12
C MET A 1 4.35 -14.53 25.07
N LEU A 2 3.34 -13.79 25.52
CA LEU A 2 2.54 -12.87 24.71
C LEU A 2 3.38 -11.85 23.92
N ASN A 3 4.61 -11.55 24.36
CA ASN A 3 5.52 -10.60 23.74
C ASN A 3 6.34 -11.14 22.56
N THR A 4 6.17 -12.41 22.18
CA THR A 4 6.85 -12.94 20.97
C THR A 4 6.12 -12.51 19.70
N SER A 5 6.89 -12.23 18.64
CA SER A 5 6.32 -11.73 17.37
C SER A 5 5.35 -12.71 16.70
N GLU A 6 5.55 -14.02 16.85
CA GLU A 6 4.65 -15.04 16.30
C GLU A 6 3.34 -15.15 17.08
N GLU A 7 3.42 -15.12 18.42
CA GLU A 7 2.23 -15.21 19.27
C GLU A 7 1.34 -13.98 19.13
N LEU A 8 1.95 -12.78 19.12
CA LEU A 8 1.21 -11.54 18.87
C LEU A 8 0.47 -11.57 17.53
N LYS A 9 1.09 -12.11 16.47
CA LYS A 9 0.43 -12.27 15.16
C LYS A 9 -0.76 -13.21 15.24
N SER A 10 -0.64 -14.32 15.95
CA SER A 10 -1.71 -15.29 16.16
C SER A 10 -2.90 -14.64 16.88
N ILE A 11 -2.64 -13.97 18.01
CA ILE A 11 -3.66 -13.26 18.80
C ILE A 11 -4.34 -12.18 17.97
N LEU A 12 -3.57 -11.36 17.25
CA LEU A 12 -4.12 -10.32 16.38
C LEU A 12 -5.03 -10.88 15.29
N LEU A 13 -4.67 -12.02 14.71
CA LEU A 13 -5.50 -12.69 13.71
C LEU A 13 -6.82 -13.18 14.33
N THR A 14 -6.78 -13.75 15.53
CA THR A 14 -7.99 -14.15 16.27
C THR A 14 -8.87 -12.95 16.60
N VAL A 15 -8.31 -11.87 17.15
CA VAL A 15 -9.07 -10.65 17.48
C VAL A 15 -9.69 -10.04 16.24
N LYS A 16 -8.95 -9.96 15.12
CA LYS A 16 -9.49 -9.50 13.83
C LYS A 16 -10.68 -10.35 13.36
N GLN A 17 -10.62 -11.67 13.55
CA GLN A 17 -11.73 -12.57 13.20
C GLN A 17 -12.93 -12.40 14.14
N LEU A 18 -12.72 -12.21 15.44
CA LEU A 18 -13.78 -11.92 16.40
C LEU A 18 -14.50 -10.62 16.04
N LEU A 19 -13.76 -9.53 15.83
CA LEU A 19 -14.33 -8.24 15.44
C LEU A 19 -15.14 -8.33 14.14
N LYS A 20 -14.66 -9.07 13.14
CA LYS A 20 -15.41 -9.32 11.90
C LYS A 20 -16.66 -10.17 12.10
N ALA A 21 -16.64 -11.12 13.04
CA ALA A 21 -17.78 -11.97 13.33
C ALA A 21 -18.88 -11.21 14.10
N ASP A 22 -18.48 -10.19 14.88
CA ASP A 22 -19.38 -9.33 15.65
C ASP A 22 -19.85 -8.09 14.86
N ASP A 23 -19.52 -7.98 13.56
CA ASP A 23 -19.81 -6.81 12.70
C ASP A 23 -19.22 -5.47 13.23
N GLU A 24 -18.16 -5.53 14.04
CA GLU A 24 -17.48 -4.38 14.64
C GLU A 24 -16.47 -3.74 13.66
N ASN A 25 -16.97 -3.24 12.53
CA ASN A 25 -16.16 -2.74 11.41
C ASN A 25 -15.24 -1.57 11.80
N GLN A 26 -15.68 -0.67 12.68
CA GLN A 26 -14.87 0.47 13.13
C GLN A 26 -13.62 0.00 13.90
N LEU A 27 -13.78 -0.96 14.82
CA LEU A 27 -12.68 -1.53 15.60
C LEU A 27 -11.73 -2.35 14.71
N PHE A 28 -12.31 -3.11 13.78
CA PHE A 28 -11.53 -3.89 12.82
C PHE A 28 -10.61 -2.99 11.97
N GLU A 29 -11.13 -1.88 11.44
CA GLU A 29 -10.34 -0.95 10.62
C GLU A 29 -9.23 -0.25 11.41
N ILE A 30 -9.49 0.12 12.67
CA ILE A 30 -8.47 0.69 13.56
C ILE A 30 -7.34 -0.31 13.77
N LEU A 31 -7.67 -1.55 14.12
CA LEU A 31 -6.69 -2.62 14.34
C LEU A 31 -5.95 -3.03 13.06
N ASN A 32 -6.60 -2.90 11.90
CA ASN A 32 -6.00 -3.26 10.62
C ASN A 32 -5.05 -2.20 10.07
N SER A 33 -5.29 -0.93 10.39
CA SER A 33 -4.51 0.22 9.90
C SER A 33 -3.46 0.73 10.88
N SER A 34 -3.43 0.24 12.12
CA SER A 34 -2.44 0.59 13.13
C SER A 34 -1.12 -0.19 13.01
N ASP A 35 0.00 0.44 13.35
CA ASP A 35 1.22 -0.27 13.73
C ASP A 35 1.09 -0.74 15.18
N ILE A 36 1.26 -2.04 15.44
CA ILE A 36 0.90 -2.67 16.72
C ILE A 36 2.15 -3.18 17.44
N GLY A 37 2.35 -2.69 18.65
CA GLY A 37 3.34 -3.18 19.60
C GLY A 37 2.70 -3.81 20.83
N ILE A 38 3.46 -4.64 21.53
CA ILE A 38 3.10 -5.16 22.85
C ILE A 38 4.30 -4.98 23.79
N GLU A 39 4.05 -4.49 25.00
CA GLU A 39 5.08 -4.30 26.01
C GLU A 39 4.59 -4.84 27.35
N GLU A 40 5.51 -5.38 28.15
CA GLU A 40 5.23 -5.75 29.54
C GLU A 40 5.04 -4.46 30.36
N SER A 41 3.87 -4.32 30.96
CA SER A 41 3.47 -3.13 31.72
C SER A 41 3.45 -3.35 33.23
N GLY A 42 3.59 -4.59 33.69
CA GLY A 42 3.71 -4.89 35.10
C GLY A 42 3.83 -6.37 35.40
N TYR A 43 4.06 -6.67 36.68
CA TYR A 43 4.15 -8.02 37.20
C TYR A 43 3.59 -8.05 38.62
N ASP A 44 2.69 -9.00 38.90
CA ASP A 44 2.22 -9.30 40.25
C ASP A 44 2.82 -10.64 40.71
N ASN A 45 3.27 -10.69 41.96
CA ASN A 45 3.91 -11.83 42.60
C ASN A 45 2.91 -12.79 43.29
N TRP A 46 1.61 -12.55 43.18
CA TRP A 46 0.59 -13.39 43.79
C TRP A 46 0.28 -14.63 42.92
N ASN A 47 -0.08 -15.75 43.56
CA ASN A 47 -0.52 -17.01 42.90
C ASN A 47 0.35 -17.52 41.75
N GLY A 48 1.68 -17.53 41.91
CA GLY A 48 2.60 -18.08 40.89
C GLY A 48 3.12 -17.06 39.88
N GLY A 49 2.74 -15.79 40.01
CA GLY A 49 3.24 -14.68 39.20
C GLY A 49 2.38 -14.44 37.96
N ILE A 50 1.89 -13.21 37.79
CA ILE A 50 1.13 -12.80 36.60
C ILE A 50 1.84 -11.63 35.94
N TYR A 51 2.20 -11.79 34.67
CA TYR A 51 2.73 -10.73 33.83
C TYR A 51 1.60 -9.98 33.13
N PHE A 52 1.62 -8.66 33.22
CA PHE A 52 0.68 -7.78 32.55
C PHE A 52 1.32 -7.16 31.32
N TYR A 53 0.58 -7.14 30.23
CA TYR A 53 0.99 -6.56 28.96
C TYR A 53 0.04 -5.44 28.55
N THR A 54 0.59 -4.45 27.85
CA THR A 54 -0.16 -3.38 27.18
C THR A 54 0.05 -3.50 25.68
N ILE A 55 -1.05 -3.47 24.92
CA ILE A 55 -1.00 -3.38 23.46
C ILE A 55 -1.06 -1.92 23.05
N PHE A 56 -0.11 -1.49 22.22
CA PHE A 56 -0.05 -0.15 21.67
C PHE A 56 -0.45 -0.15 20.20
N LEU A 57 -1.52 0.56 19.87
CA LEU A 57 -1.96 0.82 18.49
C LEU A 57 -1.48 2.21 18.09
N LYS A 58 -0.44 2.26 17.26
CA LYS A 58 0.10 3.50 16.71
C LYS A 58 -0.68 3.86 15.46
N ILE A 59 -1.32 5.03 15.47
CA ILE A 59 -2.08 5.55 14.33
C ILE A 59 -1.62 6.96 13.96
N GLY A 60 -1.71 7.32 12.69
CA GLY A 60 -1.38 8.67 12.24
C GLY A 60 -2.24 9.74 12.91
N VAL A 61 -1.64 10.90 13.22
CA VAL A 61 -2.32 12.04 13.90
C VAL A 61 -3.68 12.37 13.30
N ALA A 62 -3.82 12.35 11.97
CA ALA A 62 -5.08 12.66 11.31
C ALA A 62 -6.20 11.65 11.65
N ASN A 63 -5.89 10.36 11.78
CA ASN A 63 -6.86 9.33 12.16
C ASN A 63 -7.14 9.38 13.66
N PHE A 64 -6.11 9.63 14.48
CA PHE A 64 -6.27 9.84 15.92
C PHE A 64 -7.26 10.96 16.22
N VAL A 65 -7.14 12.11 15.53
CA VAL A 65 -8.05 13.24 15.71
C VAL A 65 -9.50 12.90 15.36
N LYS A 66 -9.76 12.02 14.39
CA LYS A 66 -11.12 11.62 14.01
C LYS A 66 -11.81 10.82 15.13
N ILE A 67 -11.07 9.95 15.82
CA ILE A 67 -11.61 9.07 16.85
C ILE A 67 -11.42 9.61 18.27
N ARG A 68 -10.78 10.78 18.43
CA ARG A 68 -10.31 11.31 19.73
C ARG A 68 -11.38 11.35 20.83
N ASN A 69 -12.64 11.57 20.45
CA ASN A 69 -13.76 11.69 21.39
C ASN A 69 -14.30 10.31 21.83
N GLU A 70 -13.86 9.23 21.18
CA GLU A 70 -14.33 7.85 21.39
C GLU A 70 -13.18 6.91 21.82
N ILE A 71 -11.95 7.43 22.00
CA ILE A 71 -10.74 6.62 22.26
C ILE A 71 -10.93 5.69 23.46
N GLU A 72 -11.40 6.19 24.60
CA GLU A 72 -11.54 5.38 25.82
C GLU A 72 -12.50 4.20 25.60
N LYS A 73 -13.58 4.45 24.85
CA LYS A 73 -14.55 3.40 24.48
C LYS A 73 -13.90 2.38 23.56
N ILE A 74 -13.23 2.84 22.51
CA ILE A 74 -12.55 1.97 21.53
C ILE A 74 -11.47 1.12 22.21
N GLU A 75 -10.67 1.70 23.10
CA GLU A 75 -9.65 0.99 23.87
C GLU A 75 -10.28 -0.10 24.75
N SER A 76 -11.38 0.21 25.43
CA SER A 76 -12.13 -0.76 26.24
C SER A 76 -12.70 -1.90 25.38
N ASP A 77 -13.38 -1.57 24.28
CA ASP A 77 -14.02 -2.56 23.41
C ASP A 77 -12.98 -3.49 22.78
N LEU A 78 -11.80 -2.95 22.38
CA LEU A 78 -10.68 -3.75 21.89
C LEU A 78 -10.09 -4.65 22.97
N LEU A 79 -9.91 -4.13 24.19
CA LEU A 79 -9.36 -4.89 25.32
C LEU A 79 -10.19 -6.14 25.59
N GLU A 80 -11.53 -6.03 25.61
CA GLU A 80 -12.43 -7.19 25.79
C GLU A 80 -12.15 -8.31 24.76
N ARG A 81 -11.88 -7.97 23.50
CA ARG A 81 -11.60 -8.98 22.47
C ARG A 81 -10.22 -9.61 22.67
N PHE A 82 -9.23 -8.84 23.11
CA PHE A 82 -7.91 -9.37 23.45
C PHE A 82 -7.98 -10.30 24.66
N GLU A 83 -8.77 -9.98 25.67
CA GLU A 83 -9.03 -10.85 26.82
C GLU A 83 -9.67 -12.18 26.39
N VAL A 84 -10.67 -12.14 25.50
CA VAL A 84 -11.28 -13.35 24.95
C VAL A 84 -10.25 -14.21 24.20
N ALA A 85 -9.40 -13.60 23.38
CA ALA A 85 -8.37 -14.31 22.62
C ALA A 85 -7.26 -14.92 23.51
N THR A 86 -6.95 -14.27 24.63
CA THR A 86 -5.87 -14.66 25.54
C THR A 86 -6.34 -15.38 26.80
N ARG A 87 -7.64 -15.70 26.92
CA ARG A 87 -8.24 -16.38 28.08
C ARG A 87 -7.60 -17.71 28.50
N HIS A 88 -6.81 -18.32 27.63
CA HIS A 88 -6.15 -19.61 27.84
C HIS A 88 -4.78 -19.47 28.53
N TYR A 89 -4.26 -18.25 28.67
CA TYR A 89 -3.03 -17.99 29.43
C TYR A 89 -3.36 -17.83 30.92
N GLU A 90 -2.65 -18.57 31.77
CA GLU A 90 -2.87 -18.55 33.22
C GLU A 90 -1.96 -17.55 33.96
N SER A 91 -0.79 -17.25 33.40
CA SER A 91 0.25 -16.40 34.04
C SER A 91 0.59 -15.14 33.24
N GLU A 92 -0.14 -14.87 32.16
CA GLU A 92 0.08 -13.72 31.28
C GLU A 92 -1.28 -13.11 30.92
N ASN A 93 -1.40 -11.78 31.00
CA ASN A 93 -2.66 -11.09 30.77
C ASN A 93 -2.42 -9.80 29.96
N ILE A 94 -3.29 -9.54 28.98
CA ILE A 94 -3.37 -8.23 28.34
C ILE A 94 -4.28 -7.38 29.22
N SER A 95 -3.69 -6.37 29.88
CA SER A 95 -4.38 -5.53 30.85
C SER A 95 -4.85 -4.20 30.28
N ASN A 96 -4.25 -3.77 29.17
CA ASN A 96 -4.52 -2.48 28.57
C ASN A 96 -4.37 -2.56 27.05
N VAL A 97 -5.20 -1.77 26.37
CA VAL A 97 -5.03 -1.38 24.97
C VAL A 97 -4.90 0.14 24.96
N ARG A 98 -3.89 0.67 24.28
CA ARG A 98 -3.62 2.10 24.17
C ARG A 98 -3.45 2.53 22.73
N ILE A 99 -4.26 3.48 22.30
CA ILE A 99 -4.14 4.11 20.99
C ILE A 99 -3.25 5.33 21.16
N ILE A 100 -2.16 5.40 20.41
CA ILE A 100 -1.20 6.49 20.49
C ILE A 100 -1.04 7.19 19.13
N PRO A 101 -1.02 8.53 19.08
CA PRO A 101 -0.78 9.25 17.85
C PRO A 101 0.70 9.17 17.49
N ILE A 102 0.99 8.80 16.25
CA ILE A 102 2.32 8.90 15.68
C ILE A 102 2.34 9.95 14.56
N ALA A 103 3.40 10.74 14.53
CA ALA A 103 3.70 11.56 13.36
C ALA A 103 4.03 10.59 12.22
N GLU A 104 3.20 10.57 11.17
CA GLU A 104 3.58 9.88 9.94
C GLU A 104 4.76 10.67 9.36
N ASN A 105 5.93 10.04 9.26
CA ASN A 105 7.07 10.60 8.53
C ASN A 105 6.76 10.55 7.02
N LYS A 106 5.78 11.33 6.59
CA LYS A 106 5.53 11.58 5.20
C LYS A 106 6.60 12.55 4.71
N VAL A 107 7.58 12.03 3.98
CA VAL A 107 8.45 12.79 3.09
C VAL A 107 7.60 13.80 2.31
N GLU A 108 7.72 15.06 2.71
CA GLU A 108 7.00 16.18 2.11
C GLU A 108 7.68 16.55 0.79
N TRP A 109 7.33 15.81 -0.28
CA TRP A 109 7.93 16.00 -1.59
C TRP A 109 7.75 17.41 -2.17
N ASP A 110 6.75 18.16 -1.69
CA ASP A 110 6.56 19.57 -2.04
C ASP A 110 7.73 20.46 -1.59
N ASN A 111 8.47 20.08 -0.54
CA ASN A 111 9.62 20.84 -0.04
C ASN A 111 10.83 20.82 -0.98
N ILE A 112 10.83 19.93 -1.98
CA ILE A 112 11.86 19.87 -3.02
C ILE A 112 11.36 20.35 -4.38
N ALA A 113 10.11 20.84 -4.46
CA ALA A 113 9.55 21.36 -5.72
C ALA A 113 10.41 22.50 -6.29
N GLY A 114 10.80 22.37 -7.55
CA GLY A 114 11.69 23.33 -8.23
C GLY A 114 13.20 23.16 -7.95
N LEU A 115 13.58 22.38 -6.92
CA LEU A 115 14.97 21.99 -6.67
C LEU A 115 15.29 20.63 -7.30
N ASN A 116 14.41 19.65 -7.08
CA ASN A 116 14.59 18.27 -7.54
C ASN A 116 13.22 17.59 -7.68
N THR A 117 13.19 16.34 -8.13
CA THR A 117 12.00 15.49 -8.11
C THR A 117 12.30 14.20 -7.37
N LYS A 118 11.28 13.52 -6.85
CA LYS A 118 11.44 12.19 -6.25
C LYS A 118 12.20 11.25 -7.19
N GLU A 119 11.80 11.22 -8.45
CA GLU A 119 12.37 10.30 -9.44
C GLU A 119 13.84 10.59 -9.73
N ASN A 120 14.21 11.88 -9.81
CA ASN A 120 15.60 12.27 -9.98
C ASN A 120 16.43 12.01 -8.72
N LEU A 121 15.88 12.24 -7.52
CA LEU A 121 16.55 11.89 -6.26
C LEU A 121 16.86 10.39 -6.20
N LEU A 122 15.90 9.53 -6.53
CA LEU A 122 16.11 8.08 -6.56
C LEU A 122 17.17 7.69 -7.59
N LYS A 123 17.12 8.25 -8.80
CA LYS A 123 18.14 8.02 -9.83
C LYS A 123 19.54 8.46 -9.37
N ASP A 124 19.64 9.59 -8.69
CA ASP A 124 20.91 10.09 -8.17
C ASP A 124 21.44 9.18 -7.05
N ILE A 125 20.58 8.71 -6.14
CA ILE A 125 20.96 7.74 -5.09
C ILE A 125 21.43 6.42 -5.70
N ASP A 126 20.70 5.89 -6.69
CA ASP A 126 21.08 4.66 -7.40
C ASP A 126 22.41 4.84 -8.14
N PHE A 127 22.64 6.01 -8.74
CA PHE A 127 23.93 6.34 -9.34
C PHE A 127 25.05 6.28 -8.29
N LEU A 128 24.90 6.96 -7.15
CA LEU A 128 25.92 6.96 -6.09
C LEU A 128 26.23 5.53 -5.61
N ASN A 129 25.19 4.74 -5.34
CA ASN A 129 25.30 3.34 -4.91
C ASN A 129 26.06 2.50 -5.95
N ASN A 130 25.62 2.53 -7.21
CA ASN A 130 26.22 1.76 -8.28
C ASN A 130 27.67 2.18 -8.57
N THR A 131 27.98 3.48 -8.54
CA THR A 131 29.35 3.98 -8.71
C THR A 131 30.25 3.51 -7.58
N MET A 132 29.81 3.58 -6.32
CA MET A 132 30.57 3.07 -5.16
C MET A 132 30.86 1.56 -5.28
N ILE A 133 29.90 0.77 -5.76
CA ILE A 133 30.10 -0.67 -6.04
C ILE A 133 31.10 -0.85 -7.19
N SER A 134 30.90 -0.14 -8.30
CA SER A 134 31.70 -0.25 -9.53
C SER A 134 33.18 0.00 -9.24
N VAL A 135 33.53 1.14 -8.63
CA VAL A 135 34.93 1.50 -8.37
C VAL A 135 35.61 0.59 -7.34
N SER A 136 34.83 0.04 -6.40
CA SER A 136 35.36 -0.83 -5.35
C SER A 136 35.39 -2.32 -5.74
N THR A 137 34.88 -2.69 -6.92
CA THR A 137 34.86 -4.08 -7.41
C THR A 137 35.56 -4.28 -8.76
N GLY A 138 36.44 -3.35 -9.12
CA GLY A 138 37.28 -3.43 -10.33
C GLY A 138 36.60 -2.95 -11.62
N GLY A 139 35.51 -2.18 -11.51
CA GLY A 139 34.81 -1.55 -12.61
C GLY A 139 35.46 -0.23 -13.04
N GLN A 140 34.70 0.87 -12.93
CA GLN A 140 35.13 2.20 -13.35
C GLN A 140 36.35 2.70 -12.55
N ARG A 141 37.16 3.56 -13.16
CA ARG A 141 38.30 4.21 -12.50
C ARG A 141 37.82 5.44 -11.74
N ILE A 142 38.25 5.58 -10.49
CA ILE A 142 37.85 6.71 -9.62
C ILE A 142 38.05 8.06 -10.32
N GLN A 143 39.20 8.27 -10.97
CA GLN A 143 39.55 9.54 -11.62
C GLN A 143 38.56 9.97 -12.71
N GLU A 144 37.86 9.02 -13.33
CA GLU A 144 36.94 9.28 -14.45
C GLU A 144 35.55 9.68 -13.96
N VAL A 145 35.15 9.23 -12.77
CA VAL A 145 33.76 9.34 -12.28
C VAL A 145 33.60 10.16 -11.01
N ASP A 146 34.69 10.46 -10.28
CA ASP A 146 34.65 11.17 -8.99
C ASP A 146 34.00 12.57 -9.09
N GLU A 147 34.24 13.30 -10.18
CA GLU A 147 33.64 14.63 -10.39
C GLU A 147 32.14 14.58 -10.68
N GLU A 148 31.64 13.52 -11.32
CA GLU A 148 30.20 13.31 -11.46
C GLU A 148 29.59 12.84 -10.13
N TYR A 149 30.26 11.92 -9.45
CA TYR A 149 29.88 11.43 -8.12
C TYR A 149 29.73 12.58 -7.12
N LYS A 150 30.71 13.48 -6.99
CA LYS A 150 30.63 14.65 -6.09
C LYS A 150 29.44 15.56 -6.41
N ARG A 151 29.16 15.81 -7.69
CA ARG A 151 28.02 16.63 -8.12
C ARG A 151 26.69 15.99 -7.70
N LYS A 152 26.56 14.69 -7.95
CA LYS A 152 25.38 13.90 -7.54
C LYS A 152 25.25 13.81 -6.03
N PHE A 153 26.35 13.61 -5.31
CA PHE A 153 26.39 13.59 -3.84
C PHE A 153 25.91 14.92 -3.27
N SER A 154 26.39 16.05 -3.79
CA SER A 154 25.93 17.38 -3.34
C SER A 154 24.45 17.63 -3.63
N SER A 155 23.96 17.20 -4.80
CA SER A 155 22.54 17.26 -5.17
C SER A 155 21.67 16.45 -4.21
N VAL A 156 22.05 15.18 -3.97
CA VAL A 156 21.36 14.27 -3.04
C VAL A 156 21.37 14.85 -1.64
N ASN A 157 22.53 15.30 -1.14
CA ASN A 157 22.65 15.83 0.20
C ASN A 157 21.75 17.05 0.43
N LYS A 158 21.75 18.02 -0.50
CA LYS A 158 20.84 19.18 -0.45
C LYS A 158 19.37 18.79 -0.50
N THR A 159 19.03 17.78 -1.30
CA THR A 159 17.65 17.32 -1.45
C THR A 159 17.19 16.60 -0.17
N LEU A 160 18.02 15.74 0.41
CA LEU A 160 17.71 15.03 1.66
C LEU A 160 17.62 16.00 2.86
N GLU A 161 18.50 17.01 2.93
CA GLU A 161 18.41 18.10 3.93
C GLU A 161 17.06 18.82 3.86
N ARG A 162 16.54 19.12 2.66
CA ARG A 162 15.23 19.75 2.47
C ARG A 162 14.06 18.85 2.88
N LEU A 163 14.26 17.54 2.86
CA LEU A 163 13.30 16.55 3.32
C LEU A 163 13.45 16.22 4.81
N ASN A 164 14.37 16.89 5.52
CA ASN A 164 14.76 16.57 6.90
C ASN A 164 15.22 15.11 7.08
N ILE A 165 15.85 14.54 6.05
CA ILE A 165 16.43 13.21 6.06
C ILE A 165 17.96 13.34 6.08
N GLN A 166 18.63 12.62 6.98
CA GLN A 166 20.08 12.56 6.97
C GLN A 166 20.57 11.69 5.81
N ASN A 167 21.58 12.17 5.08
CA ASN A 167 22.26 11.37 4.06
C ASN A 167 23.07 10.27 4.77
N PRO A 168 22.75 8.97 4.57
CA PRO A 168 23.46 7.90 5.26
C PRO A 168 24.86 7.70 4.71
N ASN A 169 25.17 8.19 3.50
CA ASN A 169 26.47 8.05 2.88
C ASN A 169 27.45 9.12 3.40
N PRO A 170 28.49 8.75 4.17
CA PRO A 170 29.46 9.72 4.70
C PRO A 170 30.56 10.10 3.69
N PHE A 171 30.63 9.45 2.53
CA PHE A 171 31.72 9.62 1.57
C PHE A 171 31.33 10.62 0.48
N ALA A 172 31.68 11.89 0.71
CA ALA A 172 31.40 12.98 -0.24
C ALA A 172 32.17 12.84 -1.56
N ASP A 173 33.24 12.05 -1.58
CA ASP A 173 34.03 11.69 -2.75
C ASP A 173 34.44 10.22 -2.72
N LEU A 174 34.86 9.70 -3.89
CA LEU A 174 35.23 8.30 -4.05
C LEU A 174 36.60 7.97 -3.46
N TRP A 175 37.45 8.95 -3.18
CA TRP A 175 38.73 8.75 -2.52
C TRP A 175 38.56 8.49 -1.01
N ALA A 176 37.60 9.16 -0.37
CA ALA A 176 37.19 8.87 1.00
C ALA A 176 36.61 7.45 1.11
N TRP A 177 35.76 7.06 0.15
CA TRP A 177 35.28 5.68 0.05
C TRP A 177 36.48 4.73 -0.17
N TYR A 178 37.46 5.07 -1.03
CA TYR A 178 38.65 4.24 -1.28
C TYR A 178 39.47 3.99 -0.02
N GLY A 179 39.67 5.02 0.80
CA GLY A 179 40.37 4.90 2.09
C GLY A 179 39.72 3.87 3.01
N LYS A 180 38.38 3.86 3.06
CA LYS A 180 37.62 2.88 3.84
C LYS A 180 37.74 1.47 3.25
N TRP A 181 37.40 1.25 1.97
CA TRP A 181 37.31 -0.12 1.46
C TRP A 181 38.67 -0.79 1.28
N SER A 182 39.72 -0.02 1.01
CA SER A 182 41.07 -0.56 0.85
C SER A 182 41.68 -1.03 2.17
N SER A 183 41.23 -0.47 3.29
CA SER A 183 41.70 -0.82 4.63
C SER A 183 40.83 -1.89 5.32
N GLU A 184 39.51 -1.79 5.20
CA GLU A 184 38.57 -2.60 6.00
C GLU A 184 38.00 -3.82 5.26
N PHE A 185 37.96 -3.85 3.93
CA PHE A 185 37.25 -4.90 3.17
C PHE A 185 38.17 -5.72 2.25
N LYS A 186 38.23 -7.03 2.48
CA LYS A 186 39.07 -7.96 1.74
C LYS A 186 38.39 -8.49 0.48
N THR A 187 37.07 -8.62 0.51
CA THR A 187 36.31 -9.23 -0.60
C THR A 187 35.35 -8.24 -1.25
N TYR A 188 35.03 -8.48 -2.53
CA TYR A 188 33.99 -7.71 -3.23
C TYR A 188 32.60 -7.91 -2.64
N GLN A 189 32.35 -9.04 -1.97
CA GLN A 189 31.09 -9.31 -1.30
C GLN A 189 30.89 -8.39 -0.10
N GLU A 190 31.88 -8.27 0.78
CA GLU A 190 31.85 -7.35 1.94
C GLU A 190 31.55 -5.91 1.52
N ARG A 191 32.20 -5.44 0.44
CA ARG A 191 32.00 -4.09 -0.11
C ARG A 191 30.56 -3.86 -0.57
N ARG A 192 29.97 -4.83 -1.29
CA ARG A 192 28.58 -4.75 -1.76
C ARG A 192 27.58 -4.81 -0.61
N THR A 193 27.83 -5.67 0.38
CA THR A 193 26.96 -5.77 1.58
C THR A 193 26.95 -4.46 2.34
N PHE A 194 28.12 -3.87 2.61
CA PHE A 194 28.23 -2.58 3.30
C PHE A 194 27.46 -1.47 2.58
N ILE A 195 27.63 -1.35 1.25
CA ILE A 195 26.91 -0.30 0.48
C ILE A 195 25.40 -0.55 0.48
N ARG A 196 24.96 -1.80 0.38
CA ARG A 196 23.53 -2.13 0.47
C ARG A 196 22.95 -1.74 1.82
N GLU A 197 23.63 -2.07 2.92
CA GLU A 197 23.22 -1.72 4.27
C GLU A 197 23.20 -0.20 4.46
N LEU A 198 24.19 0.52 3.93
CA LEU A 198 24.30 1.98 3.98
C LEU A 198 23.05 2.68 3.43
N TYR A 199 22.50 2.21 2.31
CA TYR A 199 21.32 2.83 1.68
C TYR A 199 19.99 2.21 2.08
N SER A 200 19.98 1.07 2.78
CA SER A 200 18.77 0.29 3.07
C SER A 200 17.68 1.09 3.79
N SER A 201 18.02 1.75 4.90
CA SER A 201 17.06 2.55 5.67
C SER A 201 16.56 3.77 4.89
N LEU A 202 17.42 4.41 4.10
CA LEU A 202 17.00 5.53 3.25
C LEU A 202 16.03 5.05 2.17
N GLN A 203 16.33 3.95 1.49
CA GLN A 203 15.45 3.37 0.49
C GLN A 203 14.09 2.98 1.10
N GLN A 204 14.08 2.45 2.31
CA GLN A 204 12.85 2.15 3.05
C GLN A 204 12.03 3.42 3.34
N ILE A 205 12.64 4.49 3.84
CA ILE A 205 11.94 5.78 4.11
C ILE A 205 11.33 6.37 2.83
N LEU A 206 12.06 6.34 1.71
CA LEU A 206 11.60 6.87 0.42
C LEU A 206 10.54 5.98 -0.25
N ALA A 207 10.45 4.70 0.15
CA ALA A 207 9.48 3.70 -0.32
C ALA A 207 8.22 3.62 0.56
N GLU A 208 8.33 3.72 1.89
CA GLU A 208 7.20 3.72 2.84
C GLU A 208 6.29 4.93 2.65
N THR A 209 6.84 6.00 2.08
CA THR A 209 6.07 7.16 1.61
C THR A 209 5.38 6.98 0.27
N GLU A 210 5.52 5.81 -0.37
CA GLU A 210 4.71 5.38 -1.52
C GLU A 210 3.40 4.73 -1.13
N GLN A 211 2.67 5.35 -0.22
CA GLN A 211 1.23 5.38 -0.41
C GLN A 211 0.89 6.68 -1.14
N PRO A 212 1.10 6.79 -2.48
CA PRO A 212 0.18 7.64 -3.21
C PRO A 212 -1.19 7.06 -2.88
N LYS A 213 -2.12 7.93 -2.47
CA LYS A 213 -3.54 7.56 -2.42
C LYS A 213 -3.88 7.05 -3.81
N LEU A 214 -3.84 5.73 -3.96
CA LEU A 214 -4.51 5.04 -5.03
C LEU A 214 -5.97 5.49 -4.97
N ILE A 215 -6.67 5.38 -6.08
CA ILE A 215 -8.12 5.38 -6.03
C ILE A 215 -8.45 4.22 -5.12
N ALA A 216 -8.81 4.53 -3.87
CA ALA A 216 -8.92 3.54 -2.84
C ALA A 216 -10.01 2.59 -3.29
N VAL A 217 -9.74 1.29 -3.23
CA VAL A 217 -10.83 0.34 -3.23
C VAL A 217 -11.56 0.57 -1.92
N THR A 218 -12.80 1.02 -1.99
CA THR A 218 -13.61 1.40 -0.82
C THR A 218 -14.64 0.33 -0.47
N VAL A 219 -14.47 -0.87 -1.03
CA VAL A 219 -15.43 -1.97 -0.93
C VAL A 219 -14.73 -3.25 -0.48
N ASP A 220 -15.47 -4.09 0.22
CA ASP A 220 -15.00 -5.40 0.65
C ASP A 220 -14.90 -6.38 -0.53
N LEU A 221 -13.67 -6.81 -0.81
CA LEU A 221 -13.35 -7.72 -1.91
C LEU A 221 -13.35 -9.21 -1.51
N ARG A 222 -13.81 -9.59 -0.31
CA ARG A 222 -13.98 -11.00 0.05
C ARG A 222 -14.92 -11.73 -0.93
N GLY A 223 -14.50 -12.89 -1.44
CA GLY A 223 -15.19 -13.60 -2.52
C GLY A 223 -14.93 -13.02 -3.92
N TRP A 224 -14.17 -11.93 -4.03
CA TRP A 224 -13.73 -11.27 -5.26
C TRP A 224 -12.19 -11.27 -5.36
N GLU A 225 -11.53 -12.35 -4.95
CA GLU A 225 -10.06 -12.45 -4.84
C GLU A 225 -9.34 -12.28 -6.19
N ARG A 226 -10.02 -12.62 -7.30
CA ARG A 226 -9.49 -12.37 -8.65
C ARG A 226 -9.55 -10.89 -9.04
N ILE A 227 -10.55 -10.15 -8.56
CA ILE A 227 -10.66 -8.70 -8.76
C ILE A 227 -9.59 -8.01 -7.92
N GLU A 228 -9.46 -8.37 -6.65
CA GLU A 228 -8.42 -7.85 -5.75
C GLU A 228 -7.02 -7.99 -6.35
N ARG A 229 -6.64 -9.21 -6.77
CA ARG A 229 -5.35 -9.46 -7.40
C ARG A 229 -5.16 -8.60 -8.66
N SER A 230 -6.18 -8.51 -9.51
CA SER A 230 -6.09 -7.72 -10.74
C SER A 230 -5.94 -6.22 -10.46
N LEU A 231 -6.61 -5.67 -9.45
CA LEU A 231 -6.47 -4.27 -9.04
C LEU A 231 -5.08 -3.96 -8.51
N ILE A 232 -4.50 -4.86 -7.70
CA ILE A 232 -3.10 -4.74 -7.26
C ILE A 232 -2.16 -4.71 -8.47
N GLN A 233 -2.36 -5.61 -9.44
CA GLN A 233 -1.53 -5.66 -10.65
C GLN A 233 -1.69 -4.42 -11.55
N ILE A 234 -2.91 -3.90 -11.71
CA ILE A 234 -3.16 -2.64 -12.44
C ILE A 234 -2.34 -1.52 -11.80
N ASN A 235 -2.39 -1.39 -10.48
CA ASN A 235 -1.67 -0.33 -9.77
C ASN A 235 -0.15 -0.45 -9.91
N LEU A 236 0.39 -1.66 -9.76
CA LEU A 236 1.83 -1.91 -9.95
C LEU A 236 2.27 -1.59 -11.38
N LYS A 237 1.56 -2.14 -12.38
CA LYS A 237 1.92 -1.94 -13.79
C LYS A 237 1.70 -0.51 -14.27
N HIS A 238 0.70 0.19 -13.74
CA HIS A 238 0.49 1.60 -14.05
C HIS A 238 1.63 2.48 -13.52
N LYS A 239 2.19 2.17 -12.34
CA LYS A 239 3.37 2.87 -11.80
C LYS A 239 4.62 2.65 -12.65
N GLU A 240 4.83 1.43 -13.12
CA GLU A 240 6.01 1.04 -13.91
C GLU A 240 5.94 1.48 -15.38
N ALA A 241 4.74 1.75 -15.91
CA ALA A 241 4.55 2.00 -17.33
C ALA A 241 5.11 3.35 -17.80
N SER A 242 5.95 3.28 -18.83
CA SER A 242 6.63 4.40 -19.47
C SER A 242 6.53 4.38 -21.00
N THR A 243 6.17 3.23 -21.60
CA THR A 243 6.03 3.06 -23.06
C THR A 243 4.59 2.73 -23.47
N GLU A 244 4.27 2.90 -24.76
CA GLU A 244 2.95 2.61 -25.33
C GLU A 244 2.51 1.16 -25.06
N GLU A 245 3.41 0.19 -25.27
CA GLU A 245 3.14 -1.23 -25.03
C GLU A 245 2.84 -1.50 -23.55
N GLN A 246 3.54 -0.81 -22.65
CA GLN A 246 3.29 -0.92 -21.21
C GLN A 246 1.93 -0.31 -20.83
N PHE A 247 1.53 0.80 -21.44
CA PHE A 247 0.19 1.38 -21.25
C PHE A 247 -0.91 0.45 -21.79
N GLN A 248 -0.68 -0.24 -22.92
CA GLN A 248 -1.59 -1.25 -23.44
C GLN A 248 -1.74 -2.44 -22.48
N ILE A 249 -0.66 -2.88 -21.83
CA ILE A 249 -0.72 -3.95 -20.81
C ILE A 249 -1.61 -3.54 -19.63
N VAL A 250 -1.53 -2.28 -19.17
CA VAL A 250 -2.44 -1.77 -18.14
C VAL A 250 -3.90 -1.83 -18.62
N GLY A 251 -4.17 -1.42 -19.87
CA GLY A 251 -5.50 -1.53 -20.47
C GLY A 251 -6.01 -2.98 -20.55
N LEU A 252 -5.14 -3.94 -20.86
CA LEU A 252 -5.48 -5.37 -20.86
C LEU A 252 -5.88 -5.86 -19.46
N LEU A 253 -5.14 -5.47 -18.42
CA LEU A 253 -5.49 -5.82 -17.03
C LEU A 253 -6.82 -5.20 -16.60
N CYS A 254 -7.08 -3.96 -16.98
CA CYS A 254 -8.38 -3.30 -16.76
C CYS A 254 -9.52 -4.09 -17.42
N ARG A 255 -9.33 -4.55 -18.66
CA ARG A 255 -10.32 -5.36 -19.38
C ARG A 255 -10.65 -6.66 -18.66
N GLU A 256 -9.62 -7.41 -18.26
CA GLU A 256 -9.78 -8.66 -17.53
C GLU A 256 -10.48 -8.45 -16.17
N THR A 257 -10.20 -7.32 -15.52
CA THR A 257 -10.86 -6.94 -14.27
C THR A 257 -12.34 -6.66 -14.50
N ILE A 258 -12.70 -5.90 -15.54
CA ILE A 258 -14.10 -5.61 -15.89
C ILE A 258 -14.85 -6.89 -16.26
N ILE A 259 -14.22 -7.81 -17.02
CA ILE A 259 -14.81 -9.12 -17.33
C ILE A 259 -15.04 -9.92 -16.04
N THR A 260 -14.06 -9.95 -15.14
CA THR A 260 -14.18 -10.68 -13.87
C THR A 260 -15.29 -10.09 -13.00
N LEU A 261 -15.38 -8.76 -12.91
CA LEU A 261 -16.45 -8.05 -12.20
C LEU A 261 -17.82 -8.38 -12.80
N ALA A 262 -17.95 -8.30 -14.12
CA ALA A 262 -19.18 -8.61 -14.84
C ALA A 262 -19.64 -10.04 -14.56
N GLN A 263 -18.73 -11.02 -14.64
CA GLN A 263 -19.02 -12.43 -14.35
C GLN A 263 -19.42 -12.66 -12.88
N ALA A 264 -18.92 -11.85 -11.95
CA ALA A 264 -19.22 -11.97 -10.54
C ALA A 264 -20.63 -11.50 -10.18
N VAL A 265 -21.16 -10.49 -10.88
CA VAL A 265 -22.47 -9.88 -10.56
C VAL A 265 -23.59 -10.24 -11.54
N TYR A 266 -23.25 -10.67 -12.75
CA TYR A 266 -24.26 -10.99 -13.75
C TYR A 266 -24.90 -12.37 -13.51
N ASN A 267 -26.24 -12.39 -13.42
CA ASN A 267 -27.04 -13.60 -13.39
C ASN A 267 -28.01 -13.61 -14.60
N PRO A 268 -27.87 -14.54 -15.56
CA PRO A 268 -28.74 -14.63 -16.74
C PRO A 268 -30.24 -14.76 -16.46
N GLU A 269 -30.62 -15.33 -15.31
CA GLU A 269 -32.03 -15.50 -14.94
C GLU A 269 -32.64 -14.20 -14.41
N LYS A 270 -31.82 -13.32 -13.84
CA LYS A 270 -32.25 -12.04 -13.25
C LYS A 270 -32.02 -10.84 -14.18
N HIS A 271 -30.98 -10.89 -15.00
CA HIS A 271 -30.50 -9.77 -15.81
C HIS A 271 -30.72 -10.08 -17.30
N PRO A 272 -31.94 -9.85 -17.83
CA PRO A 272 -32.24 -10.13 -19.21
C PRO A 272 -31.42 -9.25 -20.15
N SER A 273 -31.24 -9.73 -21.38
CA SER A 273 -30.62 -8.93 -22.42
C SER A 273 -31.50 -7.74 -22.79
N LEU A 274 -30.88 -6.58 -22.98
CA LEU A 274 -31.56 -5.34 -23.36
C LEU A 274 -31.86 -5.26 -24.87
N ASP A 275 -31.21 -6.09 -25.69
CA ASP A 275 -31.28 -6.07 -27.15
C ASP A 275 -31.78 -7.40 -27.75
N GLU A 276 -32.40 -8.27 -26.93
CA GLU A 276 -32.88 -9.61 -27.30
C GLU A 276 -31.80 -10.58 -27.80
N THR A 277 -30.51 -10.20 -27.75
CA THR A 277 -29.39 -11.09 -28.12
C THR A 277 -28.86 -11.85 -26.91
N THR A 278 -28.36 -13.07 -27.12
CA THR A 278 -27.74 -13.86 -26.05
C THR A 278 -26.39 -13.27 -25.64
N ILE A 279 -26.25 -12.88 -24.36
CA ILE A 279 -25.03 -12.30 -23.82
C ILE A 279 -23.96 -13.40 -23.63
N SER A 280 -22.81 -13.25 -24.32
CA SER A 280 -21.66 -14.17 -24.20
C SER A 280 -20.97 -14.03 -22.85
N LYS A 281 -20.36 -15.11 -22.35
CA LYS A 281 -19.61 -15.15 -21.07
C LYS A 281 -18.45 -14.14 -20.96
N THR A 282 -18.00 -13.59 -22.09
CA THR A 282 -16.91 -12.60 -22.15
C THR A 282 -17.38 -11.20 -22.56
N ASP A 283 -18.69 -11.00 -22.78
CA ASP A 283 -19.28 -9.71 -23.14
C ASP A 283 -19.58 -8.88 -21.88
N ALA A 284 -18.50 -8.44 -21.23
CA ALA A 284 -18.57 -7.75 -19.94
C ALA A 284 -19.42 -6.48 -19.98
N LYS A 285 -19.39 -5.75 -21.11
CA LYS A 285 -20.17 -4.53 -21.29
C LYS A 285 -21.66 -4.83 -21.19
N ARG A 286 -22.16 -5.76 -22.02
CA ARG A 286 -23.59 -6.11 -22.00
C ARG A 286 -24.02 -6.72 -20.67
N MET A 287 -23.20 -7.58 -20.07
CA MET A 287 -23.45 -8.14 -18.74
C MET A 287 -23.69 -7.04 -17.69
N LEU A 288 -22.79 -6.07 -17.63
CA LEU A 288 -22.87 -4.98 -16.67
C LEU A 288 -24.00 -4.01 -16.98
N GLU A 289 -24.28 -3.72 -18.26
CA GLU A 289 -25.43 -2.91 -18.65
C GLU A 289 -26.77 -3.53 -18.24
N SER A 290 -26.92 -4.85 -18.43
CA SER A 290 -28.10 -5.60 -17.98
C SER A 290 -28.21 -5.63 -16.45
N TYR A 291 -27.11 -5.88 -15.73
CA TYR A 291 -27.07 -5.80 -14.26
C TYR A 291 -27.49 -4.42 -13.76
N ILE A 292 -26.86 -3.35 -14.28
CA ILE A 292 -27.16 -1.95 -13.92
C ILE A 292 -28.63 -1.61 -14.22
N ALA A 293 -29.20 -2.12 -15.31
CA ALA A 293 -30.59 -1.83 -15.67
C ALA A 293 -31.59 -2.40 -14.66
N VAL A 294 -31.31 -3.59 -14.12
CA VAL A 294 -32.19 -4.28 -13.16
C VAL A 294 -32.00 -3.76 -11.75
N GLU A 295 -30.77 -3.80 -11.22
CA GLU A 295 -30.48 -3.47 -9.82
C GLU A 295 -30.72 -1.98 -9.51
N LEU A 296 -30.48 -1.11 -10.49
CA LEU A 296 -30.76 0.31 -10.38
C LEU A 296 -32.03 0.69 -11.14
N SER A 297 -33.07 -0.14 -11.13
CA SER A 297 -34.36 0.20 -11.76
C SER A 297 -35.06 1.39 -11.09
N GLY A 298 -36.09 1.95 -11.74
CA GLY A 298 -36.88 3.08 -11.23
C GLY A 298 -36.31 4.47 -11.57
N SER A 299 -37.14 5.51 -11.45
CA SER A 299 -36.76 6.89 -11.82
C SER A 299 -35.76 7.52 -10.85
N SER A 300 -35.83 7.17 -9.55
CA SER A 300 -34.91 7.66 -8.51
C SER A 300 -33.44 7.34 -8.80
N ASN A 301 -33.18 6.23 -9.50
CA ASN A 301 -31.83 5.73 -9.79
C ASN A 301 -31.28 6.17 -11.15
N GLU A 302 -31.96 7.07 -11.88
CA GLU A 302 -31.56 7.46 -13.23
C GLU A 302 -30.13 8.02 -13.30
N LYS A 303 -29.76 8.88 -12.34
CA LYS A 303 -28.40 9.47 -12.28
C LYS A 303 -27.34 8.40 -12.02
N LEU A 304 -27.64 7.44 -11.16
CA LEU A 304 -26.74 6.32 -10.83
C LEU A 304 -26.51 5.44 -12.07
N ARG A 305 -27.58 5.09 -12.80
CA ARG A 305 -27.46 4.35 -14.06
C ARG A 305 -26.61 5.09 -15.10
N LYS A 306 -26.84 6.41 -15.26
CA LYS A 306 -26.06 7.23 -16.21
C LYS A 306 -24.58 7.24 -15.84
N TYR A 307 -24.25 7.46 -14.57
CA TYR A 307 -22.86 7.43 -14.09
C TYR A 307 -22.19 6.08 -14.36
N ALA A 308 -22.87 4.99 -13.99
CA ALA A 308 -22.34 3.64 -14.17
C ALA A 308 -22.08 3.31 -15.65
N LYS A 309 -23.05 3.61 -16.52
CA LYS A 309 -22.93 3.38 -17.97
C LYS A 309 -21.81 4.21 -18.59
N SER A 310 -21.77 5.52 -18.31
CA SER A 310 -20.70 6.39 -18.84
C SER A 310 -19.31 5.97 -18.34
N THR A 311 -19.19 5.50 -17.09
CA THR A 311 -17.93 5.00 -16.54
C THR A 311 -17.51 3.69 -17.22
N LEU A 312 -18.45 2.76 -17.41
CA LEU A 312 -18.24 1.51 -18.13
C LEU A 312 -17.84 1.75 -19.59
N ASP A 313 -18.51 2.66 -20.28
CA ASP A 313 -18.21 3.03 -21.66
C ASP A 313 -16.79 3.56 -21.81
N LEU A 314 -16.39 4.50 -20.94
CA LEU A 314 -15.04 5.05 -20.92
C LEU A 314 -14.00 3.96 -20.67
N ALA A 315 -14.21 3.12 -19.65
CA ALA A 315 -13.29 2.04 -19.33
C ALA A 315 -13.16 1.08 -20.52
N ASN A 316 -14.28 0.64 -21.09
CA ASN A 316 -14.32 -0.29 -22.21
C ASN A 316 -13.60 0.28 -23.44
N GLU A 317 -13.84 1.55 -23.81
CA GLU A 317 -13.13 2.20 -24.92
C GLU A 317 -11.61 2.21 -24.70
N LEU A 318 -11.16 2.64 -23.51
CA LEU A 318 -9.74 2.78 -23.23
C LEU A 318 -8.99 1.45 -23.13
N THR A 319 -9.67 0.37 -22.71
CA THR A 319 -9.05 -0.97 -22.67
C THR A 319 -8.65 -1.50 -24.05
N HIS A 320 -9.26 -0.98 -25.13
CA HIS A 320 -9.02 -1.42 -26.51
C HIS A 320 -8.12 -0.48 -27.30
N LYS A 321 -7.63 0.60 -26.68
CA LYS A 321 -6.85 1.62 -27.37
C LYS A 321 -5.44 1.13 -27.67
N ARG A 322 -5.16 0.85 -28.95
CA ARG A 322 -3.85 0.39 -29.42
C ARG A 322 -2.77 1.48 -29.38
N THR A 323 -3.15 2.75 -29.39
CA THR A 323 -2.24 3.91 -29.24
C THR A 323 -2.36 4.52 -27.85
N ALA A 324 -2.29 3.67 -26.82
CA ALA A 324 -2.52 4.06 -25.44
C ALA A 324 -1.43 5.00 -24.92
N THR A 325 -1.81 6.17 -24.44
CA THR A 325 -0.90 7.10 -23.74
C THR A 325 -0.89 6.86 -22.23
N LYS A 326 0.05 7.48 -21.51
CA LYS A 326 0.05 7.52 -20.04
C LYS A 326 -1.27 8.04 -19.47
N ARG A 327 -1.84 9.07 -20.13
CA ARG A 327 -3.13 9.64 -19.75
C ARG A 327 -4.27 8.63 -19.96
N ASP A 328 -4.28 7.93 -21.08
CA ASP A 328 -5.31 6.93 -21.38
C ASP A 328 -5.27 5.76 -20.39
N SER A 329 -4.08 5.22 -20.09
CA SER A 329 -3.94 4.13 -19.10
C SER A 329 -4.35 4.57 -17.69
N SER A 330 -4.06 5.82 -17.32
CA SER A 330 -4.49 6.39 -16.03
C SER A 330 -6.02 6.49 -15.96
N LEU A 331 -6.66 7.10 -16.97
CA LEU A 331 -8.11 7.21 -17.04
C LEU A 331 -8.80 5.84 -17.08
N CYS A 332 -8.22 4.87 -17.78
CA CYS A 332 -8.69 3.49 -17.82
C CYS A 332 -8.70 2.86 -16.42
N SER A 333 -7.56 2.97 -15.71
CA SER A 333 -7.43 2.48 -14.33
C SER A 333 -8.43 3.15 -13.39
N VAL A 334 -8.62 4.47 -13.53
CA VAL A 334 -9.59 5.24 -12.74
C VAL A 334 -11.01 4.74 -12.96
N ALA A 335 -11.41 4.59 -14.21
CA ALA A 335 -12.75 4.15 -14.57
C ALA A 335 -13.00 2.71 -14.10
N THR A 336 -12.02 1.81 -14.25
CA THR A 336 -12.13 0.42 -13.77
C THR A 336 -12.29 0.34 -12.25
N ILE A 337 -11.45 1.04 -11.47
CA ILE A 337 -11.56 1.02 -10.00
C ILE A 337 -12.88 1.66 -9.55
N SER A 338 -13.29 2.77 -10.17
CA SER A 338 -14.56 3.42 -9.87
C SER A 338 -15.75 2.49 -10.12
N LEU A 339 -15.70 1.69 -11.19
CA LEU A 339 -16.71 0.71 -11.50
C LEU A 339 -16.77 -0.42 -10.46
N VAL A 340 -15.60 -0.93 -10.01
CA VAL A 340 -15.54 -1.93 -8.93
C VAL A 340 -16.12 -1.37 -7.64
N ASN A 341 -15.73 -0.17 -7.23
CA ASN A 341 -16.26 0.47 -6.01
C ASN A 341 -17.76 0.71 -6.11
N PHE A 342 -18.22 1.23 -7.25
CA PHE A 342 -19.62 1.54 -7.45
C PHE A 342 -20.49 0.29 -7.41
N ILE A 343 -20.10 -0.76 -8.13
CA ILE A 343 -20.83 -2.03 -8.15
C ILE A 343 -20.72 -2.74 -6.79
N GLY A 344 -19.54 -2.75 -6.16
CA GLY A 344 -19.38 -3.30 -4.82
C GLY A 344 -20.28 -2.61 -3.79
N THR A 345 -20.45 -1.30 -3.90
CA THR A 345 -21.37 -0.52 -3.04
C THR A 345 -22.83 -0.94 -3.27
N ILE A 346 -23.25 -1.18 -4.52
CA ILE A 346 -24.60 -1.68 -4.85
C ILE A 346 -24.81 -3.09 -4.29
N GLU A 347 -23.80 -3.94 -4.34
CA GLU A 347 -23.79 -5.29 -3.75
C GLU A 347 -23.71 -5.27 -2.21
N GLY A 348 -23.71 -4.10 -1.56
CA GLY A 348 -23.65 -3.98 -0.10
C GLY A 348 -22.28 -4.33 0.50
N ARG A 349 -21.22 -4.33 -0.30
CA ARG A 349 -19.84 -4.65 0.11
C ARG A 349 -19.13 -3.39 0.63
N ILE A 350 -19.70 -2.73 1.64
CA ILE A 350 -19.20 -1.46 2.19
C ILE A 350 -18.41 -1.70 3.47
#